data_AF-A0A147F269-F1
#
_entry.id   AF-A0A147F269-F1
#
_cell.length_a   1.000
_cell.length_b   1.000
_cell.length_c   1.000
_cell.angle_alpha   90.00
_cell.angle_beta   90.00
_cell.angle_gamma   90.00
#
_symmetry.space_group_name_H-M   'P 1'
#
loop_
_entity.id
_entity.type
_entity.pdbx_description
1 polymer ?
#
loop_
_entity_poly.entity_id
_entity_poly.type
_entity_poly.pdbx_seq_one_letter_code
_entity_poly.pdbx_strand_id
1 'polypeptide(L)'
;MPTATAKVTDLRTSPMSERIAAINDFVDAGFEVHVNFSPVILTPTWLADWRELFDEIDATLRPRAKAQLACEVIFLTHNEGLHQVNLGWHPRGEELLWTPRLQEEKTSQNGAVNVRYRHPLKAQSVAALTELIAEKLPYCRVRYAF
;
A
#
# COMPACT_ATOMS: atom_id res chain seq x y z
N MET A 1 -1.92 2.76 -2.33
CA MET A 1 -1.83 3.53 -1.07
C MET A 1 -2.96 4.55 -1.02
N PRO A 2 -3.60 4.80 0.13
CA PRO A 2 -4.67 5.80 0.23
C PRO A 2 -4.23 7.22 -0.14
N THR A 3 -5.15 8.03 -0.66
CA THR A 3 -4.87 9.36 -1.23
C THR A 3 -4.19 10.32 -0.26
N ALA A 4 -4.63 10.36 1.01
CA ALA A 4 -4.05 11.25 2.02
C ALA A 4 -2.57 10.92 2.29
N THR A 5 -2.26 9.63 2.44
CA THR A 5 -0.89 9.15 2.62
C THR A 5 -0.06 9.38 1.36
N ALA A 6 -0.60 9.08 0.17
CA ALA A 6 0.10 9.26 -1.10
C ALA A 6 0.48 10.72 -1.36
N LYS A 7 -0.37 11.69 -1.02
CA LYS A 7 -0.03 13.13 -1.13
C LYS A 7 1.22 13.51 -0.34
N VAL A 8 1.51 12.78 0.74
CA VAL A 8 2.69 13.01 1.56
C VAL A 8 3.86 12.19 1.04
N THR A 9 3.70 10.90 0.76
CA THR A 9 4.85 10.01 0.52
C THR A 9 5.15 9.71 -0.94
N ASP A 10 4.23 10.03 -1.86
CA ASP A 10 4.30 9.70 -3.28
C ASP A 10 4.28 10.98 -4.13
N LEU A 11 5.38 11.74 -4.05
CA LEU A 11 5.47 13.06 -4.67
C LEU A 11 5.61 12.96 -6.19
N ARG A 12 4.92 13.87 -6.90
CA ARG A 12 4.98 14.02 -8.37
C ARG A 12 4.48 12.78 -9.14
N THR A 13 3.59 12.00 -8.55
CA THR A 13 2.88 10.92 -9.24
C THR A 13 1.45 11.31 -9.59
N SER A 14 0.83 10.55 -10.49
CA SER A 14 -0.58 10.76 -10.85
C SER A 14 -1.49 10.60 -9.63
N PRO A 15 -2.58 11.39 -9.55
CA PRO A 15 -3.65 11.20 -8.58
C PRO A 15 -4.14 9.74 -8.52
N MET A 16 -4.65 9.32 -7.36
CA MET A 16 -5.09 7.93 -7.20
C MET A 16 -6.29 7.62 -8.10
N SER A 17 -7.24 8.55 -8.23
CA SER A 17 -8.39 8.43 -9.13
C SER A 17 -7.99 8.16 -10.59
N GLU A 18 -6.97 8.86 -11.10
CA GLU A 18 -6.44 8.63 -12.46
C GLU A 18 -5.81 7.25 -12.59
N ARG A 19 -5.04 6.82 -11.58
CA ARG A 19 -4.43 5.48 -11.57
C ARG A 19 -5.48 4.36 -11.55
N ILE A 20 -6.55 4.53 -10.76
CA ILE A 20 -7.66 3.58 -10.70
C ILE A 20 -8.42 3.55 -12.04
N ALA A 21 -8.71 4.71 -12.62
CA ALA A 21 -9.36 4.79 -13.93
C ALA A 21 -8.53 4.12 -15.02
N ALA A 22 -7.20 4.26 -15.02
CA ALA A 22 -6.34 3.64 -16.02
C ALA A 22 -6.39 2.09 -16.03
N ILE A 23 -6.76 1.45 -14.92
CA ILE A 23 -6.94 -0.03 -14.87
C ILE A 23 -7.92 -0.47 -15.95
N ASN A 24 -9.02 0.26 -16.08
CA ASN A 24 -10.05 0.00 -17.07
C ASN A 24 -9.49 0.06 -18.50
N ASP A 25 -8.65 1.06 -18.81
CA ASP A 25 -8.06 1.24 -20.14
C ASP A 25 -7.07 0.11 -20.49
N PHE A 26 -6.23 -0.28 -19.54
CA PHE A 26 -5.31 -1.41 -19.73
C PHE A 26 -6.06 -2.73 -19.95
N VAL A 27 -7.13 -2.95 -19.19
CA VAL A 27 -7.97 -4.13 -19.37
C VAL A 27 -8.65 -4.12 -20.74
N ASP A 28 -9.13 -2.99 -21.24
CA ASP A 28 -9.72 -2.90 -22.58
C ASP A 28 -8.68 -3.12 -23.68
N ALA A 29 -7.44 -2.69 -23.47
CA ALA A 29 -6.32 -2.95 -24.36
C ALA A 29 -5.81 -4.41 -24.33
N GLY A 30 -6.39 -5.27 -23.49
CA GLY A 30 -6.11 -6.71 -23.45
C GLY A 30 -5.08 -7.13 -22.40
N PHE A 31 -4.66 -6.24 -21.51
CA PHE A 31 -3.75 -6.59 -20.42
C PHE A 31 -4.46 -7.30 -19.27
N GLU A 32 -3.73 -8.21 -18.62
CA GLU A 32 -4.01 -8.64 -17.25
C GLU A 32 -3.44 -7.59 -16.29
N VAL A 33 -4.28 -7.09 -15.38
CA VAL A 33 -3.90 -5.99 -14.47
C VAL A 33 -3.98 -6.47 -13.03
N HIS A 34 -2.86 -6.35 -12.32
CA HIS A 34 -2.78 -6.56 -10.88
C HIS A 34 -2.46 -5.27 -10.15
N VAL A 35 -3.04 -5.09 -8.97
CA VAL A 35 -2.84 -3.89 -8.14
C VAL A 35 -1.86 -4.19 -7.02
N ASN A 36 -0.85 -3.33 -6.87
CA ASN A 36 0.09 -3.43 -5.78
C ASN A 36 -0.28 -2.44 -4.67
N PHE A 37 -0.75 -2.96 -3.55
CA PHE A 37 -1.10 -2.20 -2.36
C PHE A 37 0.14 -2.00 -1.50
N SER A 38 0.99 -1.03 -1.89
CA SER A 38 2.24 -0.73 -1.19
C SER A 38 2.66 0.76 -1.21
N PRO A 39 3.60 1.11 -0.31
CA PRO A 39 3.72 0.48 1.00
C PRO A 39 2.43 0.68 1.82
N VAL A 40 2.02 -0.32 2.61
CA VAL A 40 1.01 -0.11 3.65
C VAL A 40 1.67 0.62 4.82
N ILE A 41 1.18 1.82 5.11
CA ILE A 41 1.67 2.71 6.18
C ILE A 41 0.60 2.79 7.28
N LEU A 42 0.98 2.47 8.52
CA LEU A 42 0.08 2.39 9.67
C LEU A 42 -0.07 3.75 10.36
N THR A 43 -0.68 4.70 9.67
CA THR A 43 -1.15 5.96 10.25
C THR A 43 -2.29 5.69 11.26
N PRO A 44 -2.66 6.64 12.14
CA PRO A 44 -3.79 6.44 13.05
C PRO A 44 -5.12 6.09 12.38
N THR A 45 -5.32 6.52 11.13
CA THR A 45 -6.55 6.34 10.34
C THR A 45 -6.43 5.28 9.25
N TRP A 46 -5.29 4.57 9.16
CA TRP A 46 -4.90 3.79 7.99
C TRP A 46 -6.01 2.88 7.44
N LEU A 47 -6.69 2.13 8.30
CA LEU A 47 -7.70 1.17 7.88
C LEU A 47 -8.96 1.86 7.29
N ALA A 48 -9.33 3.03 7.82
CA ALA A 48 -10.40 3.85 7.26
C ALA A 48 -9.99 4.42 5.90
N ASP A 49 -8.75 4.91 5.78
CA ASP A 49 -8.24 5.45 4.51
C ASP A 49 -8.17 4.37 3.42
N TRP A 50 -7.81 3.13 3.79
CA TRP A 50 -7.86 1.97 2.88
C TRP A 50 -9.28 1.58 2.49
N ARG A 51 -10.23 1.69 3.41
CA ARG A 51 -11.65 1.45 3.14
C ARG A 51 -12.18 2.40 2.08
N GLU A 52 -11.89 3.70 2.23
CA GLU A 52 -12.27 4.71 1.24
C GLU A 52 -11.63 4.44 -0.13
N LEU A 53 -10.35 4.06 -0.17
CA LEU A 53 -9.68 3.69 -1.42
C LEU A 53 -10.34 2.47 -2.09
N PHE A 54 -10.71 1.46 -1.31
CA PHE A 54 -11.38 0.27 -1.87
C PHE A 54 -12.80 0.58 -2.34
N ASP A 55 -13.52 1.47 -1.66
CA ASP A 55 -14.82 1.97 -2.13
C ASP A 55 -14.68 2.72 -3.46
N GLU A 56 -13.62 3.54 -3.63
CA GLU A 56 -13.31 4.21 -4.90
C GLU A 56 -12.98 3.22 -6.02
N ILE A 57 -12.16 2.20 -5.73
CA ILE A 57 -11.82 1.13 -6.67
C ILE A 57 -13.11 0.40 -7.09
N ASP A 58 -13.95 0.01 -6.14
CA ASP A 58 -15.18 -0.72 -6.44
C ASP A 58 -16.15 0.09 -7.30
N ALA A 59 -16.31 1.38 -6.99
CA ALA A 59 -17.16 2.28 -7.75
C ALA A 59 -16.65 2.54 -9.18
N THR A 60 -15.33 2.48 -9.39
CA THR A 60 -14.71 2.87 -10.66
C THR A 60 -14.51 1.69 -11.63
N LEU A 61 -14.20 0.50 -11.12
CA LEU A 61 -13.86 -0.63 -11.98
C LEU A 61 -15.07 -1.20 -12.73
N ARG A 62 -14.88 -1.49 -14.02
CA ARG A 62 -15.89 -2.14 -14.86
C ARG A 62 -15.89 -3.66 -14.66
N PRO A 63 -16.98 -4.39 -15.01
CA PRO A 63 -17.08 -5.83 -14.77
C PRO A 63 -15.91 -6.65 -15.31
N ARG A 64 -15.37 -6.30 -16.49
CA ARG A 64 -14.21 -6.97 -17.09
C ARG A 64 -12.93 -6.81 -16.26
N ALA A 65 -12.72 -5.65 -15.65
CA ALA A 65 -11.60 -5.43 -14.74
C ALA A 65 -11.80 -6.17 -13.41
N LYS A 66 -13.00 -6.08 -12.82
CA LYS A 66 -13.34 -6.80 -11.58
C LYS A 66 -13.16 -8.33 -11.73
N ALA A 67 -13.51 -8.89 -12.88
CA ALA A 67 -13.43 -10.34 -13.13
C ALA A 67 -12.01 -10.93 -13.11
N GLN A 68 -10.98 -10.11 -13.30
CA GLN A 68 -9.58 -10.56 -13.31
C GLN A 68 -8.69 -9.89 -12.27
N LEU A 69 -9.25 -9.02 -11.41
CA LEU A 69 -8.44 -8.25 -10.50
C LEU A 69 -7.74 -9.16 -9.49
N ALA A 70 -6.42 -9.03 -9.40
CA ALA A 70 -5.64 -9.59 -8.31
C ALA A 70 -4.79 -8.51 -7.67
N CYS A 71 -4.40 -8.72 -6.42
CA CYS A 71 -3.56 -7.78 -5.70
C CYS A 71 -2.43 -8.43 -4.93
N GLU A 72 -1.46 -7.59 -4.59
CA GLU A 72 -0.35 -7.89 -3.72
C GLU A 72 -0.33 -6.84 -2.61
N VAL A 73 -0.12 -7.26 -1.37
CA VAL A 73 -0.08 -6.36 -0.21
C VAL A 73 1.32 -6.38 0.38
N ILE A 74 1.95 -5.19 0.47
CA ILE A 74 3.32 -5.07 0.96
C ILE A 74 3.36 -3.95 2.00
N PHE A 75 3.65 -4.32 3.24
CA PHE A 75 3.83 -3.38 4.33
C PHE A 75 5.17 -2.65 4.25
N LEU A 76 5.20 -1.43 4.77
CA LEU A 76 6.38 -0.58 4.78
C LEU A 76 7.60 -1.34 5.35
N THR A 77 8.68 -1.33 4.56
CA THR A 77 10.05 -1.61 5.00
C THR A 77 10.87 -0.37 4.67
N HIS A 78 11.67 0.08 5.63
CA HIS A 78 12.49 1.29 5.51
C HIS A 78 13.88 1.03 6.05
N ASN A 79 14.80 2.00 5.99
CA ASN A 79 16.11 1.87 6.61
C ASN A 79 16.66 3.22 7.06
N GLU A 80 17.57 3.22 8.03
CA GLU A 80 18.12 4.42 8.64
C GLU A 80 18.87 5.31 7.62
N GLY A 81 19.65 4.71 6.71
CA GLY A 81 20.37 5.46 5.69
C GLY A 81 19.42 6.28 4.80
N LEU A 82 18.33 5.65 4.34
CA LEU A 82 17.31 6.33 3.55
C LEU A 82 16.53 7.36 4.37
N HIS A 83 16.25 7.09 5.65
CA HIS A 83 15.65 8.07 6.56
C HIS A 83 16.50 9.35 6.63
N GLN A 84 17.81 9.23 6.83
CA GLN A 84 18.72 10.40 6.88
C GLN A 84 18.76 11.17 5.56
N VAL A 85 18.76 10.47 4.43
CA VAL A 85 18.67 11.11 3.10
C VAL A 85 17.34 11.86 2.95
N ASN A 86 16.23 11.23 3.33
CA ASN A 86 14.90 11.81 3.21
C ASN A 86 14.68 13.00 4.14
N LEU A 87 15.33 13.06 5.31
CA LEU A 87 15.30 14.26 6.17
C LEU A 87 15.87 15.51 5.46
N GLY A 88 16.84 15.34 4.56
CA GLY A 88 17.43 16.43 3.79
C GLY A 88 16.58 16.94 2.63
N TRP A 89 15.64 16.12 2.14
CA TRP A 89 14.75 16.47 1.02
C TRP A 89 13.31 16.66 1.49
N HIS A 90 12.70 15.63 2.08
CA HIS A 90 11.26 15.54 2.38
C HIS A 90 10.99 15.06 3.82
N PRO A 91 11.32 15.87 4.84
CA PRO A 91 11.19 15.46 6.24
C PRO A 91 9.75 15.11 6.65
N ARG A 92 8.74 15.72 6.03
CA ARG A 92 7.32 15.43 6.31
C ARG A 92 6.92 14.00 5.93
N GLY A 93 7.56 13.40 4.92
CA GLY A 93 7.35 11.99 4.59
C GLY A 93 7.84 11.08 5.70
N GLU A 94 8.96 11.43 6.33
CA GLU A 94 9.58 10.64 7.39
C GLU A 94 8.76 10.60 8.67
N GLU A 95 7.88 11.58 8.92
CA GLU A 95 6.90 11.53 10.02
C GLU A 95 5.96 10.30 9.90
N LEU A 96 5.73 9.81 8.69
CA LEU A 96 4.92 8.62 8.43
C LEU A 96 5.75 7.36 8.23
N LEU A 97 6.94 7.47 7.63
CA LEU A 97 7.78 6.33 7.25
C LEU A 97 8.68 5.85 8.39
N TRP A 98 9.12 6.75 9.27
CA TRP A 98 10.05 6.47 10.35
C TRP A 98 9.33 6.51 11.70
N THR A 99 8.87 5.35 12.15
CA THR A 99 8.12 5.19 13.40
C THR A 99 8.77 4.14 14.32
N PRO A 100 9.92 4.44 14.97
CA PRO A 100 10.69 3.46 15.75
C PRO A 100 9.88 2.72 16.82
N ARG A 101 8.85 3.36 17.38
CA ARG A 101 7.95 2.73 18.36
C ARG A 101 7.20 1.53 17.77
N LEU A 102 6.77 1.62 16.52
CA LEU A 102 6.00 0.58 15.82
C LEU A 102 6.90 -0.39 15.04
N GLN A 103 8.18 -0.06 14.91
CA GLN A 103 9.13 -0.77 14.07
C GLN A 103 10.15 -1.58 14.89
N GLU A 104 10.72 -2.59 14.24
CA GLU A 104 11.82 -3.43 14.72
C GLU A 104 12.87 -3.59 13.60
N GLU A 105 14.12 -3.80 14.00
CA GLU A 105 15.19 -4.11 13.05
C GLU A 105 14.99 -5.48 12.39
N LYS A 106 15.40 -5.56 11.13
CA LYS A 106 15.42 -6.78 10.32
C LYS A 106 16.66 -6.76 9.44
N THR A 107 17.55 -7.71 9.65
CA THR A 107 18.62 -8.00 8.70
C THR A 107 18.05 -8.79 7.51
N SER A 108 18.16 -8.25 6.30
CA SER A 108 17.79 -8.95 5.08
C SER A 108 18.82 -10.01 4.69
N GLN A 109 18.44 -10.90 3.77
CA GLN A 109 19.32 -12.01 3.32
C GLN A 109 20.66 -11.53 2.74
N ASN A 110 20.69 -10.33 2.15
CA ASN A 110 21.90 -9.69 1.65
C ASN A 110 22.71 -8.93 2.72
N GLY A 111 22.35 -9.05 4.00
CA GLY A 111 23.05 -8.42 5.12
C GLY A 111 22.63 -6.97 5.43
N ALA A 112 21.74 -6.36 4.64
CA ALA A 112 21.31 -4.98 4.90
C ALA A 112 20.40 -4.89 6.15
N VAL A 113 20.63 -3.87 6.98
CA VAL A 113 19.81 -3.57 8.15
C VAL A 113 18.64 -2.68 7.73
N ASN A 114 17.43 -3.18 7.91
CA ASN A 114 16.19 -2.47 7.65
C ASN A 114 15.35 -2.37 8.91
N VAL A 115 14.32 -1.55 8.87
CA VAL A 115 13.23 -1.53 9.84
C VAL A 115 11.93 -1.97 9.17
N ARG A 116 11.12 -2.73 9.89
CA ARG A 116 9.75 -3.13 9.51
C ARG A 116 8.84 -2.96 10.70
N TYR A 117 7.52 -3.04 10.51
CA TYR A 117 6.63 -3.15 11.67
C TYR A 117 6.95 -4.36 12.53
N ARG A 118 6.81 -4.17 13.84
CA ARG A 118 6.95 -5.24 14.85
C ARG A 118 6.12 -6.45 14.46
N HIS A 119 6.68 -7.65 14.60
CA HIS A 119 6.08 -8.86 14.05
C HIS A 119 4.59 -9.08 14.44
N PRO A 120 4.17 -8.94 15.72
CA PRO A 120 2.77 -9.12 16.10
C PRO A 120 1.84 -8.05 15.50
N LEU A 121 2.26 -6.79 15.50
CA LEU A 121 1.51 -5.67 14.91
C LEU A 121 1.31 -5.89 13.41
N LYS A 122 2.38 -6.32 12.74
CA LYS A 122 2.38 -6.61 11.31
C LYS A 122 1.41 -7.74 10.96
N ALA A 123 1.44 -8.85 11.69
CA ALA A 123 0.53 -9.97 11.47
C ALA A 123 -0.94 -9.57 11.63
N GLN A 124 -1.25 -8.80 12.69
CA GLN A 124 -2.61 -8.26 12.92
C GLN A 124 -3.04 -7.32 11.80
N SER A 125 -2.13 -6.46 11.32
CA SER A 125 -2.45 -5.49 10.28
C SER A 125 -2.64 -6.15 8.91
N VAL A 126 -1.85 -7.18 8.60
CA VAL A 126 -2.04 -8.01 7.40
C VAL A 126 -3.42 -8.65 7.43
N ALA A 127 -3.79 -9.30 8.54
CA ALA A 127 -5.11 -9.91 8.70
C ALA A 127 -6.24 -8.87 8.48
N ALA A 128 -6.17 -7.73 9.18
CA ALA A 128 -7.17 -6.67 9.08
C ALA A 128 -7.33 -6.12 7.65
N LEU A 129 -6.23 -5.90 6.93
CA LEU A 129 -6.30 -5.41 5.55
C LEU A 129 -6.83 -6.47 4.59
N THR A 130 -6.44 -7.75 4.78
CA THR A 130 -6.97 -8.85 3.94
C THR A 130 -8.45 -9.10 4.18
N GLU A 131 -8.93 -8.99 5.42
CA GLU A 131 -10.35 -9.03 5.76
C GLU A 131 -11.10 -7.87 5.09
N LEU A 132 -10.53 -6.67 5.13
CA LEU A 132 -11.12 -5.51 4.48
C LEU A 132 -11.17 -5.66 2.94
N ILE A 133 -10.14 -6.23 2.32
CA ILE A 133 -10.13 -6.56 0.89
C ILE A 133 -11.25 -7.56 0.59
N ALA A 134 -11.41 -8.61 1.39
CA ALA A 134 -12.47 -9.59 1.20
C ALA A 134 -13.88 -8.99 1.36
N GLU A 135 -14.04 -8.03 2.27
CA GLU A 135 -15.29 -7.28 2.48
C GLU A 135 -15.62 -6.37 1.29
N LYS A 136 -14.66 -5.54 0.88
CA LYS A 136 -14.89 -4.42 -0.06
C LYS A 136 -14.66 -4.78 -1.52
N LEU A 137 -13.74 -5.69 -1.78
CA LEU A 137 -13.34 -6.14 -3.10
C LEU A 137 -13.41 -7.68 -3.16
N PRO A 138 -14.59 -8.30 -2.96
CA PRO A 138 -14.71 -9.77 -2.86
C PRO A 138 -14.26 -10.53 -4.13
N TYR A 139 -14.16 -9.85 -5.26
CA TYR A 139 -13.64 -10.36 -6.53
C TYR A 139 -12.11 -10.28 -6.66
N CYS A 140 -11.44 -9.52 -5.79
CA CYS A 140 -10.01 -9.28 -5.86
C CYS A 140 -9.23 -10.43 -5.20
N ARG A 141 -8.54 -11.23 -6.00
CA ARG A 141 -7.69 -12.31 -5.48
C ARG A 141 -6.42 -11.73 -4.84
N VAL A 142 -6.22 -11.94 -3.54
CA VAL A 142 -4.94 -11.64 -2.88
C VAL A 142 -3.92 -12.72 -3.26
N ARG A 143 -2.89 -12.35 -4.03
CA ARG A 143 -1.81 -13.28 -4.44
C ARG A 143 -0.87 -13.57 -3.28
N TYR A 144 -0.54 -12.53 -2.51
CA TYR A 144 0.22 -12.61 -1.27
C TYR A 144 0.08 -11.32 -0.48
N ALA A 145 0.26 -11.41 0.83
CA ALA A 145 0.26 -10.27 1.75
C ALA A 145 1.35 -10.45 2.80
N PHE A 146 2.26 -9.48 2.91
CA PHE A 146 3.38 -9.55 3.85
C PHE A 146 3.92 -8.19 4.25
#